data_AF-A0A8J6LUN7-F1
#
_entry.id   AF-A0A8J6LUN7-F1
#
_cell.length_a   1.000
_cell.length_b   1.000
_cell.length_c   1.000
_cell.angle_alpha   90.00
_cell.angle_beta   90.00
_cell.angle_gamma   90.00
#
_symmetry.space_group_name_H-M   'P 1'
#
loop_
_entity.id
_entity.type
_entity.pdbx_description
1 polymer ?
#
loop_
_entity_poly.entity_id
_entity_poly.type
_entity_poly.pdbx_seq_one_letter_code
_entity_poly.pdbx_strand_id
1 'polypeptide(L)'
;MAETHPDGERSHDPMFPKKFLEFMRSGWADSPLTGLSPVPQSVHHARRRDQLSAAFPGETLVIPTGREQVRANDTNFPFRPGSDFMWLTGEHDPDAVLVLHSTASGHD
;
A
#
# COMPACT_ATOMS: atom_id res chain seq x y z
N MET A 1 5.50 11.79 15.09
CA MET A 1 6.41 10.63 15.09
C MET A 1 5.83 9.64 16.09
N ALA A 2 5.24 8.53 15.65
CA ALA A 2 4.68 7.55 16.57
C ALA A 2 5.84 6.73 17.17
N GLU A 3 5.97 6.75 18.49
CA GLU A 3 6.93 5.91 19.21
C GLU A 3 6.58 4.43 18.98
N THR A 4 7.47 3.69 18.32
CA THR A 4 7.38 2.24 18.19
C THR A 4 7.76 1.61 19.52
N HIS A 5 6.81 0.95 20.20
CA HIS A 5 7.10 0.12 21.37
C HIS A 5 7.96 -1.09 20.96
N PRO A 6 8.83 -1.59 21.86
CA PRO A 6 9.78 -2.67 21.56
C PRO A 6 9.12 -3.98 21.11
N ASP A 7 7.84 -4.18 21.42
CA ASP A 7 7.07 -5.39 21.09
C ASP A 7 6.24 -5.28 19.80
N GLY A 8 6.35 -4.14 19.07
CA GLY A 8 5.61 -3.89 17.83
C GLY A 8 4.14 -3.47 18.03
N GLU A 9 3.72 -3.25 19.27
CA GLU A 9 2.37 -2.79 19.64
C GLU A 9 2.26 -1.26 19.51
N ARG A 10 1.09 -0.77 19.07
CA ARG A 10 0.76 0.66 19.02
C ARG A 10 -0.13 1.05 20.19
N SER A 11 -0.17 2.34 20.52
CA SER A 11 -1.00 2.88 21.62
C SER A 11 -2.51 2.64 21.45
N HIS A 12 -2.96 2.30 20.25
CA HIS A 12 -4.36 2.00 19.95
C HIS A 12 -4.66 0.49 19.89
N ASP A 13 -3.65 -0.36 20.07
CA ASP A 13 -3.84 -1.80 20.04
C ASP A 13 -4.45 -2.27 21.37
N PRO A 14 -5.51 -3.09 21.34
CA PRO A 14 -6.07 -3.65 22.55
C PRO A 14 -5.08 -4.63 23.20
N MET A 15 -4.95 -4.55 24.53
CA MET A 15 -4.11 -5.45 25.32
C MET A 15 -4.68 -6.87 25.31
N PHE A 16 -4.08 -7.77 24.54
CA PHE A 16 -4.46 -9.18 24.52
C PHE A 16 -3.61 -10.02 25.48
N PRO A 17 -4.15 -11.12 26.06
CA PRO A 17 -3.36 -12.06 26.84
C PRO A 17 -2.20 -12.63 26.02
N LYS A 18 -0.99 -12.68 26.61
CA LYS A 18 0.23 -13.16 25.93
C LYS A 18 0.06 -14.52 25.24
N LYS A 19 -0.60 -15.48 25.90
CA LYS A 19 -0.88 -16.82 25.35
C LYS A 19 -1.73 -16.78 24.07
N PHE A 20 -2.66 -15.82 23.98
CA PHE A 20 -3.50 -15.65 22.79
C PHE A 20 -2.67 -15.15 21.60
N LEU A 21 -1.79 -14.17 21.81
CA LEU A 21 -0.88 -13.68 20.78
C LEU A 21 0.09 -14.77 20.30
N GLU A 22 0.67 -15.54 21.22
CA GLU A 22 1.55 -16.67 20.89
C GLU A 22 0.82 -17.72 20.05
N PHE A 23 -0.41 -18.07 20.43
CA PHE A 23 -1.25 -18.98 19.66
C PHE A 23 -1.55 -18.43 18.26
N MET A 24 -2.01 -17.18 18.15
CA MET A 24 -2.36 -16.55 16.87
C MET A 24 -1.16 -16.31 15.93
N ARG A 25 0.08 -16.28 16.44
CA ARG A 25 1.31 -16.08 15.66
C ARG A 25 1.98 -17.39 15.22
N SER A 26 1.51 -18.54 15.67
CA SER A 26 2.13 -19.85 15.41
C SER A 26 1.17 -20.81 14.70
N GLY A 27 1.70 -21.90 14.14
CA GLY A 27 0.89 -22.93 13.47
C GLY A 27 0.33 -22.56 12.10
N TRP A 28 0.69 -21.39 11.57
CA TRP A 28 0.46 -21.06 10.17
C TRP A 28 1.36 -21.92 9.28
N ALA A 29 0.83 -22.36 8.14
CA ALA A 29 1.63 -23.01 7.12
C ALA A 29 2.72 -22.05 6.63
N ASP A 30 3.87 -22.60 6.23
CA ASP A 30 4.91 -21.81 5.57
C ASP A 30 4.32 -21.09 4.35
N SER A 31 4.76 -19.84 4.15
CA SER A 31 4.31 -19.09 2.98
C SER A 31 4.75 -19.81 1.71
N PRO A 32 3.84 -20.12 0.77
CA PRO A 32 4.19 -20.76 -0.50
C PRO A 32 4.97 -19.81 -1.43
N LEU A 33 5.13 -18.55 -1.05
CA LEU A 33 5.76 -17.49 -1.83
C LEU A 33 7.29 -17.52 -1.74
N THR A 34 7.90 -18.62 -2.18
CA THR A 34 9.36 -18.75 -2.28
C THR A 34 9.87 -18.28 -3.65
N GLY A 35 11.03 -17.64 -3.69
CA GLY A 35 11.69 -17.26 -4.96
C GLY A 35 11.07 -16.05 -5.67
N LEU A 36 10.33 -15.21 -4.94
CA LEU A 36 9.77 -13.98 -5.50
C LEU A 36 10.89 -13.06 -5.98
N SER A 37 10.78 -12.61 -7.22
CA SER A 37 11.62 -11.57 -7.80
C SER A 37 10.74 -10.46 -8.33
N PRO A 38 11.14 -9.19 -8.19
CA PRO A 38 10.39 -8.08 -8.77
C PRO A 38 10.26 -8.26 -10.28
N VAL A 39 9.06 -7.99 -10.80
CA VAL A 39 8.84 -7.94 -12.25
C VAL A 39 9.71 -6.82 -12.88
N PRO A 40 10.17 -6.97 -14.14
CA PRO A 40 11.08 -5.99 -14.75
C PRO A 40 10.57 -4.55 -14.72
N GLN A 41 9.26 -4.34 -14.84
CA GLN A 41 8.64 -3.01 -14.82
C GLN A 41 8.61 -2.35 -13.44
N SER A 42 8.80 -3.10 -12.34
CA SER A 42 8.68 -2.59 -10.96
C SER A 42 9.56 -1.36 -10.69
N VAL A 43 10.79 -1.37 -11.21
CA VAL A 43 11.77 -0.29 -11.03
C VAL A 43 11.32 1.03 -11.65
N HIS A 44 10.47 0.98 -12.69
CA HIS A 44 9.99 2.19 -13.35
C HIS A 44 8.95 2.94 -12.51
N HIS A 45 8.13 2.23 -11.73
CA HIS A 45 7.13 2.82 -10.86
C HIS A 45 7.78 3.69 -9.77
N ALA A 46 8.79 3.15 -9.08
CA ALA A 46 9.57 3.90 -8.09
C ALA A 46 10.18 5.17 -8.68
N ARG A 47 10.91 5.05 -9.80
CA ARG A 47 11.52 6.19 -10.48
C ARG A 47 10.51 7.29 -10.86
N ARG A 48 9.30 6.91 -11.29
CA ARG A 48 8.26 7.88 -11.66
C ARG A 48 7.73 8.64 -10.43
N ARG A 49 7.57 7.97 -9.28
CA ARG A 49 7.16 8.63 -8.03
C ARG A 49 8.23 9.60 -7.52
N ASP A 50 9.51 9.26 -7.67
CA ASP A 50 10.62 10.17 -7.35
C ASP A 50 10.58 11.42 -8.22
N GLN A 51 10.44 11.23 -9.54
CA GLN A 51 10.33 12.34 -10.51
C GLN A 51 9.10 13.22 -10.25
N LEU A 52 7.97 12.59 -9.94
CA LEU A 52 6.73 13.31 -9.63
C LEU A 52 6.87 14.14 -8.36
N SER A 53 7.41 13.57 -7.28
CA SER A 53 7.59 14.28 -6.01
C SER A 53 8.59 15.43 -6.11
N ALA A 54 9.64 15.26 -6.92
CA ALA A 54 10.61 16.32 -7.21
C ALA A 54 10.02 17.51 -8.00
N ALA A 55 8.97 17.26 -8.79
CA ALA A 55 8.27 18.31 -9.55
C ALA A 55 7.35 19.18 -8.67
N PHE A 56 6.94 18.68 -7.50
CA PHE A 56 6.03 19.36 -6.56
C PHE A 56 6.67 19.46 -5.16
N PRO A 57 7.75 20.25 -5.01
CA PRO A 57 8.48 20.33 -3.75
C PRO A 57 7.60 20.93 -2.63
N GLY A 58 7.52 20.24 -1.50
CA GLY A 58 6.76 20.68 -0.32
C GLY A 58 5.24 20.48 -0.42
N GLU A 59 4.74 19.93 -1.51
CA GLU A 59 3.32 19.57 -1.65
C GLU A 59 3.08 18.10 -1.29
N THR A 60 1.87 17.80 -0.82
CA THR A 60 1.41 16.42 -0.61
C THR A 60 0.50 16.04 -1.77
N LEU A 61 0.89 15.00 -2.50
CA LEU A 61 0.12 14.49 -3.63
C LEU A 61 -0.74 13.32 -3.17
N VAL A 62 -2.01 13.34 -3.55
CA VAL A 62 -2.99 12.29 -3.24
C VAL A 62 -3.61 11.81 -4.55
N ILE A 63 -3.35 10.54 -4.90
CA ILE A 63 -3.71 9.96 -6.19
C ILE A 63 -4.56 8.72 -5.92
N PRO A 64 -5.90 8.82 -6.01
CA PRO A 64 -6.80 7.69 -5.80
C PRO A 64 -6.92 6.81 -7.06
N THR A 65 -7.16 5.51 -6.87
CA THR A 65 -7.40 4.58 -8.00
C THR A 65 -8.82 4.72 -8.57
N GLY A 66 -9.84 4.73 -7.70
CA GLY A 66 -11.25 4.65 -8.08
C GLY A 66 -12.01 3.57 -7.28
N ARG A 67 -13.29 3.39 -7.62
CA ARG A 67 -14.16 2.38 -7.00
C ARG A 67 -14.76 1.47 -8.05
N GLU A 68 -15.09 0.24 -7.65
CA GLU A 68 -15.90 -0.64 -8.48
C GLU A 68 -17.25 0.00 -8.82
N GLN A 69 -17.72 -0.26 -10.04
CA GLN A 69 -18.98 0.30 -10.54
C GLN A 69 -20.00 -0.82 -10.69
N VAL A 70 -21.19 -0.61 -10.13
CA VAL A 70 -22.31 -1.54 -10.27
C VAL A 70 -22.80 -1.52 -11.71
N ARG A 71 -22.93 -2.71 -12.30
CA ARG A 71 -23.53 -2.92 -13.62
C ARG A 71 -25.04 -3.14 -13.49
N ALA A 72 -25.43 -4.07 -12.63
CA ALA A 72 -26.83 -4.38 -12.35
C ALA A 72 -26.95 -5.11 -11.01
N ASN A 73 -27.79 -4.61 -10.09
CA ASN A 73 -28.00 -5.18 -8.77
C ASN A 73 -26.68 -5.45 -8.02
N ASP A 74 -26.34 -6.72 -7.78
CA ASP A 74 -25.16 -7.22 -7.09
C ASP A 74 -23.99 -7.56 -8.03
N THR A 75 -24.10 -7.22 -9.32
CA THR A 75 -23.04 -7.46 -10.30
C THR A 75 -22.30 -6.17 -10.64
N ASN A 76 -20.97 -6.22 -10.59
CA ASN A 76 -20.09 -5.10 -10.91
C ASN A 76 -19.52 -5.24 -12.34
N PHE A 77 -19.13 -4.11 -12.94
CA PHE A 77 -18.21 -4.14 -14.08
C PHE A 77 -16.82 -4.62 -13.63
N PRO A 78 -16.03 -5.25 -14.52
CA PRO A 78 -14.62 -5.50 -14.24
C PRO A 78 -13.91 -4.20 -13.87
N PHE A 79 -13.25 -4.18 -12.71
CA PHE A 79 -12.56 -2.99 -12.24
C PHE A 79 -11.37 -2.65 -13.15
N ARG A 80 -11.17 -1.35 -13.37
CA ARG A 80 -10.04 -0.82 -14.12
C ARG A 80 -9.49 0.40 -13.37
N PRO A 81 -8.25 0.34 -12.85
CA PRO A 81 -7.68 1.46 -12.10
C PRO A 81 -7.48 2.69 -12.98
N GLY A 82 -7.41 3.86 -12.34
CA GLY A 82 -6.97 5.11 -12.98
C GLY A 82 -5.60 4.94 -13.67
N SER A 83 -5.43 5.53 -14.85
CA SER A 83 -4.19 5.35 -15.64
C SER A 83 -2.97 5.94 -14.94
N ASP A 84 -3.18 7.07 -14.28
CA ASP A 84 -2.23 7.80 -13.44
C ASP A 84 -1.78 6.96 -12.23
N PHE A 85 -2.74 6.43 -11.46
CA PHE A 85 -2.44 5.55 -10.33
C PHE A 85 -1.67 4.31 -10.79
N MET A 86 -2.21 3.60 -11.78
CA MET A 86 -1.61 2.39 -12.33
C MET A 86 -0.19 2.64 -12.88
N TRP A 87 0.05 3.79 -13.50
CA TRP A 87 1.37 4.16 -14.01
C TRP A 87 2.41 4.36 -12.89
N LEU A 88 1.99 4.80 -11.71
CA LEU A 88 2.85 5.13 -10.58
C LEU A 88 3.04 3.98 -9.59
N THR A 89 2.07 3.07 -9.48
CA THR A 89 2.09 1.98 -8.49
C THR A 89 2.21 0.59 -9.13
N GLY A 90 1.61 0.39 -10.30
CA GLY A 90 1.39 -0.94 -10.86
C GLY A 90 0.29 -1.74 -10.13
N GLU A 91 -0.46 -1.08 -9.25
CA GLU A 91 -1.49 -1.68 -8.40
C GLU A 91 -2.87 -1.63 -9.06
N HIS A 92 -3.68 -2.67 -8.84
CA HIS A 92 -4.96 -2.88 -9.49
C HIS A 92 -6.15 -2.90 -8.53
N ASP A 93 -5.92 -2.89 -7.22
CA ASP A 93 -7.02 -2.94 -6.26
C ASP A 93 -7.91 -1.68 -6.28
N PRO A 94 -9.24 -1.85 -6.09
CA PRO A 94 -10.16 -0.74 -5.91
C PRO A 94 -9.98 -0.08 -4.53
N ASP A 95 -10.47 1.15 -4.39
CA ASP A 95 -10.45 1.93 -3.15
C ASP A 95 -9.04 2.20 -2.55
N ALA A 96 -7.99 1.95 -3.32
CA ALA A 96 -6.61 2.30 -2.97
C ALA A 96 -6.27 3.78 -3.23
N VAL A 97 -5.34 4.31 -2.45
CA VAL A 97 -4.85 5.68 -2.57
C VAL A 97 -3.33 5.69 -2.43
N LEU A 98 -2.65 6.30 -3.41
CA LEU A 98 -1.23 6.63 -3.29
C LEU A 98 -1.11 8.02 -2.67
N VAL A 99 -0.35 8.12 -1.59
CA VAL A 99 -0.01 9.39 -0.95
C VAL A 99 1.51 9.57 -1.08
N LEU A 100 1.93 10.76 -1.52
CA LEU A 100 3.34 11.14 -1.58
C LEU A 100 3.53 12.42 -0.79
N HIS A 101 4.27 12.36 0.31
CA HIS A 101 4.66 13.54 1.04
C HIS A 101 6.06 13.99 0.59
N SER A 102 6.15 15.11 -0.13
CA SER A 102 7.44 15.61 -0.62
C SER A 102 8.37 16.02 0.54
N THR A 103 9.59 15.48 0.56
CA THR A 103 10.65 15.79 1.51
C THR A 103 11.87 16.35 0.80
N ALA A 104 12.84 16.89 1.54
CA ALA A 104 14.07 17.44 0.98
C ALA A 104 14.90 16.42 0.16
N SER A 105 14.71 15.11 0.39
CA SER A 105 15.44 14.04 -0.28
C SER A 105 14.58 13.12 -1.15
N GLY A 106 13.28 13.42 -1.34
CA GLY A 106 12.37 12.56 -2.11
C GLY A 106 10.93 12.64 -1.61
N HIS A 107 10.34 11.48 -1.29
CA HIS A 107 9.03 11.38 -0.67
C HIS A 107 8.99 10.32 0.44
N ASP A 108 8.12 10.55 1.42
CA ASP A 108 7.63 9.59 2.43
C ASP A 108 6.27 9.04 1.96
#